data_AF-A0A0V0J7H1-F1
#
_entry.id   AF-A0A0V0J7H1-F1
#
_cell.length_a   1.000
_cell.length_b   1.000
_cell.length_c   1.000
_cell.angle_alpha   90.00
_cell.angle_beta   90.00
_cell.angle_gamma   90.00
#
_symmetry.space_group_name_H-M   'P 1'
#
loop_
_entity.id
_entity.type
_entity.pdbx_description
1 polymer ?
#
loop_
_entity_poly.entity_id
_entity_poly.type
_entity_poly.pdbx_seq_one_letter_code
_entity_poly.pdbx_strand_id
1 'polypeptide(L)'
;LENTSSENTSLIQTWPMGETNSKVAFELCVSSEDYQGNNLGPSVNMVMFDANNAQSPTIAIANLFQNEVDFKQAKFTIDLQSWSKPKIFGRLHHIEFWRTDGGPFASPWFLDRVVIRDRRHGLTGEWDYFFFPVHDWILPDAQYVVHDCETFLPQDEPFPELRDAQIARRQQLLTFTQRAKGLPVEILEVPTTELFSYDAKWNIEELVLELIEQAGLSEKYSSEMPWDSLDSLGALYKQHNITEPLSLFHLQPVLSR
;
A
#
# COMPACT_ATOMS: atom_id res chain seq x y z
N LEU A 1 25.46 43.70 16.67
CA LEU A 1 25.81 44.39 15.41
C LEU A 1 27.03 43.71 14.85
N GLU A 2 26.83 42.68 14.04
CA GLU A 2 27.61 42.44 12.82
C GLU A 2 26.99 41.26 12.06
N ASN A 3 26.53 41.58 10.87
CA ASN A 3 26.00 40.69 9.85
C ASN A 3 27.08 39.73 9.38
N THR A 4 26.77 38.44 9.31
CA THR A 4 27.39 37.54 8.33
C THR A 4 26.27 36.82 7.60
N SER A 5 25.96 37.36 6.42
CA SER A 5 25.10 36.75 5.41
C SER A 5 25.88 35.63 4.72
N SER A 6 25.54 34.37 5.01
CA SER A 6 25.89 33.26 4.14
C SER A 6 24.76 33.07 3.13
N GLU A 7 25.05 33.41 1.87
CA GLU A 7 24.20 33.16 0.71
C GLU A 7 23.94 31.66 0.57
N ASN A 8 22.72 31.24 0.93
CA ASN A 8 22.17 29.95 0.52
C ASN A 8 21.56 30.13 -0.88
N THR A 9 22.31 29.75 -1.91
CA THR A 9 21.79 29.59 -3.27
C THR A 9 20.95 28.31 -3.34
N SER A 10 19.72 28.38 -2.81
CA SER A 10 18.67 27.43 -3.17
C SER A 10 18.16 27.78 -4.58
N LEU A 11 18.57 27.01 -5.58
CA LEU A 11 17.92 27.01 -6.89
C LEU A 11 16.54 26.37 -6.75
N ILE A 12 15.57 27.16 -6.29
CA ILE A 12 14.15 26.84 -6.43
C ILE A 12 13.85 27.04 -7.91
N GLN A 13 13.74 25.95 -8.66
CA GLN A 13 13.25 26.00 -10.02
C GLN A 13 11.72 26.19 -9.96
N THR A 14 11.29 27.44 -9.85
CA THR A 14 9.91 27.85 -10.10
C THR A 14 9.58 27.57 -11.57
N TRP A 15 8.51 26.81 -11.81
CA TRP A 15 7.95 26.58 -13.13
C TRP A 15 7.59 27.92 -13.80
N PRO A 16 7.95 28.16 -15.06
CA PRO A 16 7.34 29.24 -15.81
C PRO A 16 5.88 28.88 -16.08
N MET A 17 4.94 29.70 -15.60
CA MET A 17 3.62 29.77 -16.24
C MET A 17 3.83 30.34 -17.64
N GLY A 18 4.04 29.43 -18.58
CA GLY A 18 4.00 29.68 -20.00
C GLY A 18 3.44 28.42 -20.65
N GLU A 19 2.33 28.55 -21.38
CA GLU A 19 1.88 27.54 -22.34
C GLU A 19 2.95 27.42 -23.45
N THR A 20 4.05 26.73 -23.15
CA THR A 20 4.82 26.07 -24.19
C THR A 20 4.07 24.81 -24.53
N ASN A 21 3.63 24.69 -25.78
CA ASN A 21 3.00 23.50 -26.31
C ASN A 21 4.06 22.38 -26.45
N SER A 22 4.61 21.92 -25.32
CA SER A 22 5.64 20.90 -25.23
C SER A 22 4.99 19.55 -25.51
N LYS A 23 5.58 18.80 -26.44
CA LYS A 23 5.12 17.44 -26.73
C LYS A 23 5.42 16.59 -25.50
N VAL A 24 4.42 15.93 -24.93
CA VAL A 24 4.63 14.98 -23.83
C VAL A 24 5.40 13.76 -24.34
N ALA A 25 6.45 13.36 -23.63
CA ALA A 25 7.22 12.15 -23.90
C ALA A 25 6.70 10.96 -23.08
N PHE A 26 6.46 11.13 -21.78
CA PHE A 26 5.95 10.07 -20.93
C PHE A 26 4.79 10.55 -20.08
N GLU A 27 3.88 9.64 -19.78
CA GLU A 27 2.79 9.85 -18.83
C GLU A 27 2.85 8.77 -17.76
N LEU A 28 2.97 9.18 -16.50
CA LEU A 28 3.10 8.31 -15.35
C LEU A 28 1.76 8.30 -14.62
N CYS A 29 1.28 7.12 -14.29
CA CYS A 29 0.12 6.90 -13.44
C CYS A 29 0.58 6.09 -12.23
N VAL A 30 0.57 6.71 -11.05
CA VAL A 30 0.91 6.08 -9.79
C VAL A 30 -0.39 5.64 -9.12
N SER A 31 -0.48 4.37 -8.75
CA SER A 31 -1.57 3.82 -7.96
C SER A 31 -1.07 3.49 -6.57
N SER A 32 -1.73 4.04 -5.58
CA SER A 32 -1.40 3.95 -4.17
C SER A 32 -2.59 3.42 -3.39
N GLU A 33 -2.29 2.80 -2.27
CA GLU A 33 -3.28 2.56 -1.23
C GLU A 33 -2.75 3.10 0.10
N ASP A 34 -3.67 3.26 1.05
CA ASP A 34 -3.38 3.47 2.46
C ASP A 34 -2.23 4.42 2.84
N TYR A 35 -2.26 5.61 2.24
CA TYR A 35 -1.36 6.68 2.60
C TYR A 35 -1.90 7.48 3.79
N GLN A 36 -1.17 7.48 4.91
CA GLN A 36 -1.54 8.13 6.17
C GLN A 36 -0.69 9.38 6.48
N GLY A 37 -0.06 9.97 5.46
CA GLY A 37 0.79 11.15 5.62
C GLY A 37 0.03 12.47 5.51
N ASN A 38 0.74 13.52 5.11
CA ASN A 38 0.14 14.84 4.91
C ASN A 38 -0.72 14.89 3.63
N ASN A 39 -1.65 15.84 3.53
CA ASN A 39 -2.56 15.98 2.38
C ASN A 39 -1.88 16.33 1.04
N LEU A 40 -0.56 16.53 1.00
CA LEU A 40 0.18 16.77 -0.24
C LEU A 40 0.75 15.49 -0.84
N GLY A 41 0.80 14.40 -0.06
CA GLY A 41 1.42 13.15 -0.50
C GLY A 41 2.94 13.12 -0.30
N PRO A 42 3.55 11.95 -0.54
CA PRO A 42 4.99 11.77 -0.47
C PRO A 42 5.71 12.53 -1.60
N SER A 43 7.00 12.76 -1.44
CA SER A 43 7.86 13.33 -2.48
C SER A 43 8.93 12.32 -2.84
N VAL A 44 9.02 11.97 -4.12
CA VAL A 44 9.96 10.94 -4.60
C VAL A 44 10.88 11.49 -5.66
N ASN A 45 12.09 10.96 -5.70
CA ASN A 45 12.93 11.01 -6.88
C ASN A 45 12.80 9.71 -7.63
N MET A 46 12.81 9.80 -8.97
CA MET A 46 12.77 8.64 -9.84
C MET A 46 13.80 8.78 -10.97
N VAL A 47 14.40 7.67 -11.35
CA VAL A 47 15.24 7.52 -12.53
C VAL A 47 14.67 6.41 -13.40
N MET A 48 14.54 6.67 -14.70
CA MET A 48 14.06 5.69 -15.68
C MET A 48 15.26 5.10 -16.42
N PHE A 49 15.26 3.80 -16.65
CA PHE A 49 16.31 3.10 -17.38
C PHE A 49 15.73 2.35 -18.57
N ASP A 50 16.37 2.50 -19.73
CA ASP A 50 16.02 1.73 -20.92
C ASP A 50 16.69 0.34 -20.95
N ALA A 51 16.31 -0.49 -21.91
CA ALA A 51 16.88 -1.83 -22.10
C ALA A 51 18.38 -1.85 -22.45
N ASN A 52 18.98 -0.70 -22.81
CA ASN A 52 20.41 -0.54 -23.06
C ASN A 52 21.13 0.14 -21.87
N ASN A 53 20.45 0.25 -20.72
CA ASN A 53 20.94 0.91 -19.52
C ASN A 53 21.22 2.41 -19.67
N ALA A 54 20.63 3.07 -20.68
CA ALA A 54 20.61 4.52 -20.74
C ALA A 54 19.59 5.05 -19.72
N GLN A 55 19.98 6.08 -18.96
CA GLN A 55 19.19 6.61 -17.85
C GLN A 55 18.63 7.99 -18.16
N SER A 56 17.46 8.29 -17.58
CA SER A 56 16.97 9.66 -17.47
C SER A 56 17.80 10.46 -16.45
N PRO A 57 17.73 11.79 -16.46
CA PRO A 57 18.03 12.59 -15.28
C PRO A 57 17.12 12.17 -14.11
N THR A 58 17.50 12.54 -12.88
CA THR A 58 16.62 12.41 -11.72
C THR A 58 15.38 13.28 -11.92
N ILE A 59 14.21 12.63 -11.91
CA ILE A 59 12.91 13.26 -12.01
C ILE A 59 12.37 13.42 -10.59
N ALA A 60 12.32 14.66 -10.11
CA ALA A 60 11.73 14.97 -8.81
C ALA A 60 10.20 15.09 -8.94
N ILE A 61 9.49 14.26 -8.21
CA ILE A 61 8.03 14.26 -8.10
C ILE A 61 7.70 14.69 -6.67
N ALA A 62 7.54 16.00 -6.49
CA ALA A 62 7.16 16.57 -5.21
C ALA A 62 5.64 16.50 -5.03
N ASN A 63 5.21 16.24 -3.79
CA ASN A 63 3.80 16.27 -3.39
C ASN A 63 2.90 15.43 -4.32
N LEU A 64 3.12 14.12 -4.32
CA LEU A 64 2.49 13.18 -5.24
C LEU A 64 0.96 13.33 -5.34
N PHE A 65 0.28 13.75 -4.26
CA PHE A 65 -1.17 13.85 -4.21
C PHE A 65 -1.70 15.28 -4.11
N GLN A 66 -0.87 16.30 -4.40
CA GLN A 66 -1.27 17.71 -4.27
C GLN A 66 -2.58 18.05 -4.98
N ASN A 67 -2.88 17.39 -6.10
CA ASN A 67 -4.07 17.63 -6.91
C ASN A 67 -5.10 16.50 -6.82
N GLU A 68 -4.92 15.55 -5.91
CA GLU A 68 -5.73 14.34 -5.80
C GLU A 68 -6.58 14.37 -4.53
N VAL A 69 -7.84 13.94 -4.63
CA VAL A 69 -8.82 14.05 -3.53
C VAL A 69 -8.79 12.83 -2.61
N ASP A 70 -8.44 11.66 -3.14
CA ASP A 70 -8.56 10.38 -2.45
C ASP A 70 -7.21 9.71 -2.12
N PHE A 71 -6.09 10.32 -2.53
CA PHE A 71 -4.74 9.78 -2.33
C PHE A 71 -4.52 8.39 -2.95
N LYS A 72 -5.33 7.98 -3.94
CA LYS A 72 -5.26 6.64 -4.54
C LYS A 72 -4.58 6.61 -5.89
N GLN A 73 -4.75 7.66 -6.68
CA GLN A 73 -4.18 7.71 -8.01
C GLN A 73 -3.62 9.10 -8.27
N ALA A 74 -2.41 9.17 -8.82
CA ALA A 74 -1.80 10.42 -9.24
C ALA A 74 -1.27 10.29 -10.66
N LYS A 75 -1.38 11.36 -11.44
CA LYS A 75 -0.92 11.39 -12.84
C LYS A 75 0.05 12.52 -13.09
N PHE A 76 1.16 12.20 -13.75
CA PHE A 76 2.22 13.14 -14.11
C PHE A 76 2.60 13.02 -15.58
N THR A 77 3.06 14.11 -16.17
CA THR A 77 3.59 14.13 -17.53
C THR A 77 5.05 14.57 -17.52
N ILE A 78 5.88 13.87 -18.29
CA ILE A 78 7.25 14.24 -18.58
C ILE A 78 7.29 14.73 -20.02
N ASP A 79 7.70 15.97 -20.19
CA ASP A 79 7.83 16.58 -21.50
C ASP A 79 8.99 15.99 -22.30
N LEU A 80 8.90 16.09 -23.62
CA LEU A 80 9.96 15.70 -24.52
C LEU A 80 11.18 16.61 -24.29
N GLN A 81 12.27 15.99 -23.86
CA GLN A 81 13.55 16.60 -23.59
C GLN A 81 14.63 15.92 -24.42
N SER A 82 15.85 16.46 -24.41
CA SER A 82 16.97 15.89 -25.17
C SER A 82 17.27 14.45 -24.79
N TRP A 83 17.22 14.10 -23.51
CA TRP A 83 17.46 12.73 -23.04
C TRP A 83 16.36 11.77 -23.47
N SER A 84 15.09 12.21 -23.50
CA SER A 84 13.94 11.35 -23.77
C SER A 84 13.68 11.12 -25.25
N LYS A 85 14.54 11.57 -26.17
CA LYS A 85 14.36 11.28 -27.60
C LYS A 85 14.54 9.77 -27.88
N PRO A 86 13.71 9.14 -28.75
CA PRO A 86 13.78 7.70 -29.01
C PRO A 86 15.16 7.15 -29.46
N LYS A 87 16.00 7.99 -30.07
CA LYS A 87 17.38 7.62 -30.47
C LYS A 87 18.37 7.59 -29.30
N ILE A 88 18.04 8.25 -28.19
CA ILE A 88 18.91 8.44 -27.03
C ILE A 88 18.44 7.55 -25.88
N PHE A 89 17.13 7.49 -25.66
CA PHE A 89 16.49 6.62 -24.68
C PHE A 89 15.53 5.69 -25.39
N GLY A 90 15.85 4.39 -25.37
CA GLY A 90 15.11 3.34 -26.04
C GLY A 90 13.84 2.92 -25.31
N ARG A 91 13.56 1.62 -25.37
CA ARG A 91 12.42 0.98 -24.67
C ARG A 91 12.69 0.99 -23.17
N LEU A 92 11.75 1.54 -22.39
CA LEU A 92 11.82 1.54 -20.94
C LEU A 92 11.88 0.10 -20.40
N HIS A 93 12.71 -0.13 -19.38
CA HIS A 93 12.95 -1.46 -18.82
C HIS A 93 12.65 -1.51 -17.32
N HIS A 94 13.22 -0.58 -16.57
CA HIS A 94 13.03 -0.50 -15.12
C HIS A 94 13.03 0.94 -14.64
N ILE A 95 12.49 1.14 -13.45
CA ILE A 95 12.55 2.40 -12.72
C ILE A 95 13.26 2.19 -11.41
N GLU A 96 14.01 3.20 -11.01
CA GLU A 96 14.57 3.34 -9.69
C GLU A 96 13.90 4.53 -9.01
N PHE A 97 13.53 4.40 -7.75
CA PHE A 97 12.99 5.53 -7.00
C PHE A 97 13.32 5.45 -5.51
N TRP A 98 13.29 6.61 -4.87
CA TRP A 98 13.46 6.75 -3.43
C TRP A 98 12.69 7.98 -2.94
N ARG A 99 12.30 7.96 -1.67
CA ARG A 99 11.64 9.09 -1.04
C ARG A 99 12.65 10.19 -0.73
N THR A 100 12.17 11.41 -0.85
CA THR A 100 12.90 12.65 -0.53
C THR A 100 12.22 13.41 0.59
N ASP A 101 10.96 13.07 0.88
CA ASP A 101 10.27 13.48 2.08
C ASP A 101 10.55 12.48 3.21
N GLY A 102 11.26 12.91 4.24
CA GLY A 102 11.27 12.13 5.48
C GLY A 102 12.44 12.32 6.40
N GLY A 103 12.14 12.07 7.67
CA GLY A 103 13.05 11.74 8.76
C GLY A 103 12.40 10.61 9.57
N PRO A 104 12.77 10.40 10.85
CA PRO A 104 12.34 9.25 11.65
C PRO A 104 10.82 9.05 11.83
N PHE A 105 10.00 10.06 11.48
CA PHE A 105 8.55 10.08 11.68
C PHE A 105 7.76 10.19 10.37
N ALA A 106 8.37 9.88 9.22
CA ALA A 106 7.65 9.90 7.96
C ALA A 106 6.58 8.80 7.96
N SER A 107 5.33 9.15 7.64
CA SER A 107 4.26 8.16 7.54
C SER A 107 4.58 7.12 6.47
N PRO A 108 4.23 5.84 6.71
CA PRO A 108 4.37 4.80 5.72
C PRO A 108 3.40 5.07 4.55
N TRP A 109 3.80 4.64 3.35
CA TRP A 109 3.05 4.84 2.11
C TRP A 109 3.00 3.52 1.34
N PHE A 110 1.81 2.95 1.14
CA PHE A 110 1.70 1.74 0.34
C PHE A 110 1.58 2.07 -1.15
N LEU A 111 2.57 1.65 -1.93
CA LEU A 111 2.58 1.82 -3.38
C LEU A 111 2.13 0.52 -4.03
N ASP A 112 0.99 0.54 -4.72
CA ASP A 112 0.47 -0.62 -5.45
C ASP A 112 1.29 -0.84 -6.73
N ARG A 113 1.30 0.17 -7.62
CA ARG A 113 1.99 0.08 -8.91
C ARG A 113 2.27 1.44 -9.51
N VAL A 114 3.23 1.48 -10.43
CA VAL A 114 3.47 2.60 -11.34
C VAL A 114 3.25 2.13 -12.77
N VAL A 115 2.46 2.87 -13.55
CA VAL A 115 2.24 2.61 -14.97
C VAL A 115 2.79 3.77 -15.77
N ILE A 116 3.71 3.50 -16.70
CA ILE A 116 4.31 4.53 -17.54
C ILE A 116 3.90 4.29 -18.99
N ARG A 117 3.38 5.33 -19.62
CA ARG A 117 2.99 5.35 -21.04
C ARG A 117 4.02 6.13 -21.83
N ASP A 118 4.60 5.49 -22.84
CA ASP A 118 5.46 6.19 -23.80
C ASP A 118 4.62 6.87 -24.89
N ARG A 119 4.71 8.20 -24.96
CA ARG A 119 3.94 9.06 -25.87
C ARG A 119 4.77 9.53 -27.07
N ARG A 120 6.04 9.13 -27.17
CA ARG A 120 6.99 9.67 -28.15
C ARG A 120 6.67 9.25 -29.59
N HIS A 121 6.18 8.02 -29.76
CA HIS A 121 5.87 7.40 -31.06
C HIS A 121 4.49 7.76 -31.63
N GLY A 122 3.79 8.75 -31.04
CA GLY A 122 2.37 9.07 -31.26
C GLY A 122 1.91 9.49 -32.67
N LEU A 123 2.05 8.64 -33.68
CA LEU A 123 1.38 8.69 -34.99
C LEU A 123 0.98 7.29 -35.53
N THR A 124 1.46 6.19 -34.96
CA THR A 124 1.12 4.81 -35.39
C THR A 124 0.06 4.12 -34.53
N GLY A 125 -0.42 4.76 -33.45
CA GLY A 125 -1.62 4.34 -32.71
C GLY A 125 -1.43 3.32 -31.59
N GLU A 126 -0.26 2.69 -31.46
CA GLU A 126 0.05 1.84 -30.32
C GLU A 126 0.83 2.62 -29.26
N TRP A 127 0.27 2.69 -28.07
CA TRP A 127 0.95 3.23 -26.89
C TRP A 127 1.72 2.09 -26.25
N ASP A 128 3.02 2.29 -25.99
CA ASP A 128 3.77 1.34 -25.18
C ASP A 128 3.46 1.62 -23.71
N TYR A 129 2.83 0.65 -23.06
CA TYR A 129 2.58 0.66 -21.62
C TYR A 129 3.63 -0.19 -20.93
N PHE A 130 4.21 0.35 -19.87
CA PHE A 130 5.13 -0.33 -18.98
C PHE A 130 4.51 -0.37 -17.58
N PHE A 131 4.53 -1.54 -16.97
CA PHE A 131 3.84 -1.84 -15.72
C PHE A 131 4.86 -2.24 -14.65
N PHE A 132 4.98 -1.42 -13.62
CA PHE A 132 5.89 -1.63 -12.51
C PHE A 132 5.07 -1.98 -11.26
N PRO A 133 4.73 -3.27 -11.04
CA PRO A 133 4.07 -3.70 -9.82
C PRO A 133 5.04 -3.55 -8.64
N VAL A 134 4.60 -2.90 -7.57
CA VAL A 134 5.43 -2.66 -6.38
C VAL A 134 4.90 -3.44 -5.19
N HIS A 135 3.62 -3.24 -4.87
CA HIS A 135 2.90 -3.89 -3.76
C HIS A 135 3.70 -3.90 -2.45
N ASP A 136 4.27 -2.76 -2.07
CA ASP A 136 5.13 -2.64 -0.90
C ASP A 136 4.98 -1.29 -0.19
N TRP A 137 5.37 -1.26 1.07
CA TRP A 137 5.44 -0.03 1.86
C TRP A 137 6.73 0.73 1.56
N ILE A 138 6.58 1.97 1.09
CA ILE A 138 7.67 2.84 0.67
C ILE A 138 8.16 3.67 1.85
N LEU A 139 9.39 3.39 2.27
CA LEU A 139 10.05 3.99 3.41
C LEU A 139 10.98 5.13 2.97
N PRO A 140 11.20 6.15 3.85
CA PRO A 140 12.04 7.31 3.54
C PRO A 140 13.51 6.95 3.27
N ASP A 141 14.08 5.99 4.02
CA ASP A 141 15.50 5.63 3.97
C ASP A 141 15.75 4.38 3.12
N ALA A 142 15.02 4.25 2.00
CA ALA A 142 15.07 3.08 1.14
C ALA A 142 15.05 3.45 -0.34
N GLN A 143 15.84 2.70 -1.11
CA GLN A 143 15.91 2.75 -2.55
C GLN A 143 15.21 1.52 -3.12
N TYR A 144 14.44 1.72 -4.19
CA TYR A 144 13.62 0.69 -4.81
C TYR A 144 13.94 0.62 -6.29
N VAL A 145 14.11 -0.59 -6.81
CA VAL A 145 14.25 -0.84 -8.26
C VAL A 145 13.15 -1.82 -8.68
N VAL A 146 12.36 -1.43 -9.67
CA VAL A 146 11.18 -2.19 -10.12
C VAL A 146 11.20 -2.33 -11.63
N HIS A 147 10.95 -3.55 -12.10
CA HIS A 147 11.05 -3.94 -13.50
C HIS A 147 9.65 -4.07 -14.13
N ASP A 148 9.58 -3.99 -15.46
CA ASP A 148 8.32 -4.07 -16.23
C ASP A 148 7.72 -5.49 -16.21
N CYS A 149 6.90 -5.81 -15.21
CA CYS A 149 6.29 -7.13 -15.00
C CYS A 149 7.29 -8.31 -15.00
N GLU A 150 8.55 -8.06 -14.67
CA GLU A 150 9.57 -9.11 -14.60
C GLU A 150 9.72 -9.64 -13.17
N THR A 151 10.12 -10.91 -13.06
CA THR A 151 10.38 -11.56 -11.77
C THR A 151 11.68 -12.35 -11.87
N PHE A 152 12.43 -12.39 -10.78
CA PHE A 152 13.74 -13.03 -10.71
C PHE A 152 13.79 -14.03 -9.57
N LEU A 153 14.48 -15.14 -9.81
CA LEU A 153 14.89 -16.02 -8.73
C LEU A 153 16.11 -15.39 -8.02
N PRO A 154 16.37 -15.73 -6.74
CA PRO A 154 17.48 -15.12 -6.00
C PRO A 154 18.84 -15.23 -6.69
N GLN A 155 19.12 -16.33 -7.40
CA GLN A 155 20.39 -16.48 -8.13
C GLN A 155 20.50 -15.63 -9.40
N ASP A 156 19.38 -15.10 -9.90
CA ASP A 156 19.27 -14.29 -11.11
C ASP A 156 18.88 -12.83 -10.78
N GLU A 157 18.84 -12.46 -9.50
CA GLU A 157 18.45 -11.13 -9.02
C GLU A 157 19.44 -10.06 -9.50
N PRO A 158 19.02 -9.07 -10.31
CA PRO A 158 19.92 -8.04 -10.84
C PRO A 158 20.50 -7.12 -9.75
N PHE A 159 19.79 -6.95 -8.63
CA PHE A 159 20.18 -6.08 -7.52
C PHE A 159 20.14 -6.81 -6.17
N PRO A 160 21.08 -7.77 -5.94
CA PRO A 160 21.03 -8.65 -4.77
C PRO A 160 21.14 -7.88 -3.45
N GLU A 161 21.95 -6.81 -3.41
CA GLU A 161 22.12 -5.99 -2.19
C GLU A 161 20.82 -5.29 -1.76
N LEU A 162 20.04 -4.78 -2.72
CA LEU A 162 18.74 -4.14 -2.45
C LEU A 162 17.72 -5.18 -1.99
N ARG A 163 17.72 -6.36 -2.62
CA ARG A 163 16.88 -7.49 -2.23
C ARG A 163 17.19 -7.95 -0.80
N ASP A 164 18.47 -8.12 -0.47
CA ASP A 164 18.91 -8.55 0.86
C ASP A 164 18.54 -7.52 1.92
N ALA A 165 18.70 -6.22 1.63
CA ALA A 165 18.27 -5.15 2.52
C ALA A 165 16.74 -5.15 2.74
N GLN A 166 15.96 -5.37 1.68
CA GLN A 166 14.49 -5.52 1.78
C GLN A 166 14.10 -6.71 2.66
N ILE A 167 14.70 -7.88 2.44
CA ILE A 167 14.43 -9.10 3.22
C ILE A 167 14.83 -8.91 4.68
N ALA A 168 16.04 -8.38 4.94
CA ALA A 168 16.53 -8.14 6.29
C ALA A 168 15.59 -7.21 7.07
N ARG A 169 15.09 -6.15 6.42
CA ARG A 169 14.12 -5.24 7.02
C ARG A 169 12.79 -5.95 7.35
N ARG A 170 12.25 -6.76 6.43
CA ARG A 170 11.01 -7.51 6.68
C ARG A 170 11.17 -8.52 7.82
N GLN A 171 12.32 -9.19 7.91
CA GLN A 171 12.62 -10.12 9.00
C GLN A 171 12.69 -9.43 10.36
N GLN A 172 13.10 -8.16 10.43
CA GLN A 172 13.11 -7.38 11.68
C GLN A 172 11.70 -7.06 12.19
N LEU A 173 10.71 -6.98 11.30
CA LEU A 173 9.32 -6.70 11.66
C LEU A 173 8.58 -7.96 12.14
N LEU A 174 8.91 -9.12 11.57
CA LEU A 174 8.23 -10.38 11.86
C LEU A 174 8.87 -11.09 13.06
N THR A 175 8.39 -10.77 14.25
CA THR A 175 8.76 -11.50 15.47
C THR A 175 7.81 -12.68 15.70
N PHE A 176 8.38 -13.85 15.96
CA PHE A 176 7.65 -15.09 16.11
C PHE A 176 7.58 -15.56 17.58
N THR A 177 6.45 -16.16 17.96
CA THR A 177 6.22 -16.73 19.29
C THR A 177 5.52 -18.09 19.17
N GLN A 178 5.59 -18.89 20.22
CA GLN A 178 4.86 -20.15 20.29
C GLN A 178 4.08 -20.18 21.61
N ARG A 179 2.75 -20.19 21.53
CA ARG A 179 1.88 -20.12 22.71
C ARG A 179 2.12 -21.26 23.70
N ALA A 180 2.38 -22.46 23.19
CA ALA A 180 2.78 -23.61 23.99
C ALA A 180 3.63 -24.58 23.16
N LYS A 181 4.49 -25.34 23.84
CA LYS A 181 5.36 -26.33 23.19
C LYS A 181 4.54 -27.32 22.35
N GLY A 182 4.89 -27.43 21.07
CA GLY A 182 4.26 -28.36 20.13
C GLY A 182 3.11 -27.75 19.31
N LEU A 183 2.74 -26.49 19.56
CA LEU A 183 1.80 -25.76 18.71
C LEU A 183 2.53 -25.10 17.52
N PRO A 184 1.82 -24.71 16.44
CA PRO A 184 2.38 -23.86 15.40
C PRO A 184 2.93 -22.54 15.98
N VAL A 185 3.91 -21.98 15.27
CA VAL A 185 4.46 -20.66 15.56
C VAL A 185 3.45 -19.61 15.11
N GLU A 186 3.26 -18.58 15.93
CA GLU A 186 2.39 -17.44 15.71
C GLU A 186 3.26 -16.17 15.54
N ILE A 187 2.74 -15.17 14.85
CA ILE A 187 3.34 -13.82 14.86
C ILE A 187 3.04 -13.21 16.23
N LEU A 188 4.07 -12.68 16.90
CA LEU A 188 3.93 -12.08 18.22
C LEU A 188 3.06 -10.82 18.19
N GLU A 189 3.31 -9.95 17.22
CA GLU A 189 2.57 -8.72 16.98
C GLU A 189 2.55 -8.47 15.48
N VAL A 190 1.37 -8.17 14.92
CA VAL A 190 1.23 -7.87 13.49
C VAL A 190 1.84 -6.48 13.25
N PRO A 191 2.86 -6.35 12.38
CA PRO A 191 3.44 -5.06 12.07
C PRO A 191 2.38 -4.11 11.51
N THR A 192 2.51 -2.81 11.78
CA THR A 192 1.62 -1.81 11.19
C THR A 192 1.69 -1.76 9.66
N THR A 193 2.80 -2.21 9.07
CA THR A 193 2.97 -2.41 7.63
C THR A 193 2.31 -3.69 7.10
N GLU A 194 1.61 -4.46 7.92
CA GLU A 194 0.79 -5.60 7.48
C GLU A 194 -0.71 -5.32 7.69
N LEU A 195 -1.04 -4.13 8.19
CA LEU A 195 -2.41 -3.69 8.45
C LEU A 195 -2.77 -2.55 7.50
N PHE A 196 -3.98 -2.62 6.96
CA PHE A 196 -4.57 -1.48 6.28
C PHE A 196 -5.33 -0.60 7.28
N SER A 197 -5.38 0.71 7.06
CA SER A 197 -6.14 1.63 7.94
C SER A 197 -7.64 1.32 8.05
N TYR A 198 -8.20 0.59 7.08
CA TYR A 198 -9.60 0.16 7.08
C TYR A 198 -9.81 -1.28 7.58
N ASP A 199 -8.79 -1.91 8.17
CA ASP A 199 -8.84 -3.31 8.61
C ASP A 199 -9.73 -3.54 9.85
N ALA A 200 -10.28 -2.46 10.43
CA ALA A 200 -11.33 -2.50 11.45
C ALA A 200 -12.57 -3.32 11.03
N LYS A 201 -12.74 -3.62 9.73
CA LYS A 201 -13.77 -4.56 9.24
C LYS A 201 -13.71 -5.94 9.87
N TRP A 202 -12.54 -6.35 10.37
CA TRP A 202 -12.33 -7.63 11.04
C TRP A 202 -12.27 -7.53 12.57
N ASN A 203 -12.69 -6.39 13.15
CA ASN A 203 -12.86 -6.31 14.59
C ASN A 203 -14.06 -7.14 15.03
N ILE A 204 -13.82 -8.44 15.20
CA ILE A 204 -14.84 -9.43 15.59
C ILE A 204 -15.46 -9.05 16.94
N GLU A 205 -14.69 -8.46 17.86
CA GLU A 205 -15.21 -8.06 19.17
C GLU A 205 -16.23 -6.93 19.05
N GLU A 206 -15.89 -5.86 18.33
CA GLU A 206 -16.83 -4.77 18.06
C GLU A 206 -18.07 -5.27 17.31
N LEU A 207 -17.89 -6.11 16.29
CA LEU A 207 -19.00 -6.70 15.53
C LEU A 207 -19.90 -7.56 16.44
N VAL A 208 -19.32 -8.36 17.32
CA VAL A 208 -20.07 -9.20 18.27
C VAL A 208 -20.86 -8.32 19.24
N LEU A 209 -20.25 -7.27 19.78
CA LEU A 209 -20.94 -6.33 20.68
C LEU A 209 -22.08 -5.59 19.98
N GLU A 210 -21.86 -5.12 18.74
CA GLU A 210 -22.91 -4.50 17.92
C GLU A 210 -24.07 -5.47 17.67
N LEU A 211 -23.78 -6.72 17.31
CA LEU A 211 -24.81 -7.75 17.10
C LEU A 211 -25.58 -8.07 18.38
N ILE A 212 -24.90 -8.12 19.53
CA ILE A 212 -25.53 -8.33 20.85
C ILE A 212 -26.50 -7.18 21.14
N GLU A 213 -26.09 -5.94 20.91
CA GLU A 213 -26.94 -4.77 21.11
C GLU A 213 -28.14 -4.77 20.15
N GLN A 214 -27.92 -4.98 18.85
CA GLN A 214 -28.96 -5.03 17.84
C GLN A 214 -29.97 -6.15 18.09
N ALA A 215 -29.51 -7.30 18.54
CA ALA A 215 -30.37 -8.42 18.91
C ALA A 215 -31.04 -8.23 20.28
N GLY A 216 -30.69 -7.21 21.07
CA GLY A 216 -31.22 -6.99 22.42
C GLY A 216 -30.76 -8.03 23.44
N LEU A 217 -29.58 -8.62 23.24
CA LEU A 217 -29.03 -9.72 24.05
C LEU A 217 -28.15 -9.24 25.21
N SER A 218 -27.92 -7.93 25.36
CA SER A 218 -26.90 -7.39 26.28
C SER A 218 -27.05 -7.86 27.73
N GLU A 219 -28.28 -7.89 28.26
CA GLU A 219 -28.58 -8.36 29.62
C GLU A 219 -28.29 -9.86 29.79
N LYS A 220 -28.64 -10.67 28.77
CA LYS A 220 -28.44 -12.12 28.78
C LYS A 220 -26.97 -12.50 28.56
N TYR A 221 -26.27 -11.75 27.72
CA TYR A 221 -24.85 -11.96 27.42
C TYR A 221 -23.97 -11.72 28.65
N SER A 222 -24.34 -10.75 29.48
CA SER A 222 -23.61 -10.41 30.72
C SER A 222 -24.09 -11.19 31.95
N SER A 223 -25.08 -12.07 31.79
CA SER A 223 -25.69 -12.82 32.90
C SER A 223 -24.85 -14.03 33.28
N GLU A 224 -24.53 -14.15 34.57
CA GLU A 224 -23.90 -15.35 35.14
C GLU A 224 -24.94 -16.40 35.62
N MET A 225 -26.23 -16.13 35.41
CA MET A 225 -27.29 -17.03 35.86
C MET A 225 -27.31 -18.32 35.04
N PRO A 226 -27.49 -19.49 35.69
CA PRO A 226 -27.58 -20.75 34.97
C PRO A 226 -28.86 -20.80 34.13
N TRP A 227 -28.81 -21.55 33.03
CA TRP A 227 -29.98 -21.85 32.22
C TRP A 227 -30.89 -22.84 32.96
N ASP A 228 -32.18 -22.53 33.03
CA ASP A 228 -33.15 -23.41 33.70
C ASP A 228 -33.43 -24.71 32.92
N SER A 229 -33.39 -24.67 31.59
CA SER A 229 -33.69 -25.82 30.72
C SER A 229 -33.18 -25.61 29.28
N LEU A 230 -33.17 -26.70 28.49
CA LEU A 230 -32.94 -26.63 27.03
C LEU A 230 -34.05 -25.86 26.30
N ASP A 231 -35.29 -25.90 26.81
CA ASP A 231 -36.40 -25.14 26.24
C ASP A 231 -36.19 -23.62 26.42
N SER A 232 -35.53 -23.21 27.50
CA SER A 232 -35.15 -21.82 27.75
C SER A 232 -34.16 -21.29 26.68
N LEU A 233 -33.32 -22.17 26.11
CA LEU A 233 -32.43 -21.82 25.00
C LEU A 233 -33.22 -21.61 23.70
N GLY A 234 -34.19 -22.48 23.40
CA GLY A 234 -35.09 -22.30 22.24
C GLY A 234 -35.91 -21.01 22.34
N ALA A 235 -36.38 -20.67 23.54
CA ALA A 235 -37.09 -19.43 23.80
C ALA A 235 -36.25 -18.18 23.50
N LEU A 236 -34.92 -18.23 23.67
CA LEU A 236 -34.02 -17.13 23.32
C LEU A 236 -34.04 -16.82 21.82
N TYR A 237 -33.96 -17.84 20.97
CA TYR A 237 -34.01 -17.65 19.52
C TYR A 237 -35.33 -17.00 19.09
N LYS A 238 -36.46 -17.49 19.63
CA LYS A 238 -37.79 -16.91 19.37
C LYS A 238 -37.94 -15.48 19.89
N GLN A 239 -37.48 -15.20 21.11
CA GLN A 239 -37.62 -13.89 21.75
C GLN A 239 -36.88 -12.79 20.99
N HIS A 240 -35.73 -13.13 20.39
CA HIS A 240 -34.88 -12.17 19.67
C HIS A 240 -35.00 -12.30 18.14
N ASN A 241 -36.03 -12.99 17.64
CA ASN A 241 -36.26 -13.24 16.20
C ASN A 241 -35.05 -13.82 15.46
N ILE A 242 -34.22 -14.61 16.14
CA ILE A 242 -33.07 -15.30 15.56
C ILE A 242 -33.56 -16.64 15.02
N THR A 243 -33.11 -17.00 13.82
CA THR A 243 -33.49 -18.29 13.21
C THR A 243 -32.98 -19.45 14.07
N GLU A 244 -33.89 -20.33 14.48
CA GLU A 244 -33.53 -21.52 15.25
C GLU A 244 -32.62 -22.45 14.43
N PRO A 245 -31.47 -22.89 14.97
CA PRO A 245 -30.64 -23.85 14.27
C PRO A 245 -31.33 -25.21 14.23
N LEU A 246 -31.22 -25.92 13.10
CA LEU A 246 -31.80 -27.25 12.91
C LEU A 246 -31.37 -28.26 13.98
N SER A 247 -30.19 -28.06 14.58
CA SER A 247 -29.69 -28.87 15.68
C SER A 247 -30.62 -28.88 16.89
N LEU A 248 -31.38 -27.82 17.19
CA LEU A 248 -32.33 -27.82 18.31
C LEU A 248 -33.40 -28.91 18.16
N PHE A 249 -33.82 -29.24 16.94
CA PHE A 249 -34.75 -30.33 16.67
C PHE A 249 -34.11 -31.71 16.77
N HIS A 250 -32.80 -31.80 16.52
CA HIS A 250 -32.06 -33.07 16.53
C HIS A 250 -31.36 -33.37 17.87
N LEU A 251 -31.22 -32.36 18.74
CA LEU A 251 -30.63 -32.45 20.08
C LEU A 251 -31.61 -32.96 21.15
N GLN A 252 -32.85 -33.29 20.80
CA GLN A 252 -33.74 -34.09 21.65
C GLN A 252 -33.59 -35.58 21.32
N PRO A 253 -32.70 -36.35 22.00
CA PRO A 253 -32.72 -37.79 21.88
C PRO A 253 -33.80 -38.36 22.82
N VAL A 254 -34.73 -39.13 22.27
CA VAL A 254 -35.14 -40.45 22.79
C VAL A 254 -35.24 -40.56 24.33
N LEU A 255 -36.00 -39.68 24.98
CA LEU A 255 -36.42 -39.84 26.39
C LEU A 255 -37.90 -40.24 26.50
N SER A 256 -38.39 -40.97 25.50
CA SER A 256 -39.70 -41.59 25.48
C SER A 256 -39.65 -42.92 24.72
N ARG A 257 -39.00 -43.90 25.32
CA ARG A 257 -39.33 -45.33 25.17
C ARG A 257 -39.31 -46.00 26.52
#